data_AF-A0AAE9MFE7-F1
#
_entry.id   AF-A0AAE9MFE7-F1
#
_cell.length_a   1.000
_cell.length_b   1.000
_cell.length_c   1.000
_cell.angle_alpha   90.00
_cell.angle_beta   90.00
_cell.angle_gamma   90.00
#
_symmetry.space_group_name_H-M   'P 1'
#
loop_
_entity.id
_entity.type
_entity.pdbx_description
1 polymer ?
#
loop_
_entity_poly.entity_id
_entity_poly.type
_entity_poly.pdbx_seq_one_letter_code
_entity_poly.pdbx_strand_id
1 'polypeptide(L)'
;MKYEKTLKALCRSPKLTEKQIELTFKKRDFSDVEVSRDSLTRAGFNIQTDEGLYYVTERPISYMNKRWGRVTSLQQRMLSLSIPVPLFLGEGEIVSDIGRINKSDDPHKSASKWLHENFTPEVFATYFNKYFSVSDSLIDYKTIILEAIEAYHMGLDHIAIMSLFPVFEAGLRNVQVSILNQGVNNVSAVGFEKGLKQLILNHGRKQMSKYDWHPGKGYNSEVEIDFLTHVNPQCDVINAFRIFFSLVLYKPSRADGKINGFNRHLIMHLLKNDFNDPSNFPRIVLALTHIMFIESLRNEKVPFFWPGIDEVDMEFGGYLRKLTDVVFISRRKLLDSLTTRAY
;
A
#
# COMPACT_ATOMS: atom_id res chain seq x y z
N MET A 1 34.70 0.44 0.69
CA MET A 1 34.67 -0.92 0.11
C MET A 1 35.45 -0.90 -1.20
N LYS A 2 36.41 -1.81 -1.40
CA LYS A 2 37.33 -1.86 -2.54
C LYS A 2 36.59 -2.01 -3.87
N TYR A 3 35.60 -2.89 -3.93
CA TYR A 3 34.94 -3.27 -5.20
C TYR A 3 33.72 -2.44 -5.59
N GLU A 4 33.45 -1.34 -4.88
CA GLU A 4 32.19 -0.60 -5.02
C GLU A 4 31.98 -0.10 -6.47
N LYS A 5 33.02 0.43 -7.12
CA LYS A 5 32.94 0.92 -8.51
C LYS A 5 32.67 -0.20 -9.53
N THR A 6 33.18 -1.40 -9.27
CA THR A 6 32.97 -2.57 -10.13
C THR A 6 31.57 -3.10 -10.00
N LEU A 7 31.08 -3.27 -8.76
CA LEU A 7 29.71 -3.65 -8.46
C LEU A 7 28.70 -2.64 -9.05
N LYS A 8 28.99 -1.33 -8.93
CA LYS A 8 28.24 -0.23 -9.59
C LYS A 8 28.06 -0.44 -11.08
N ALA A 9 29.13 -0.83 -11.76
CA ALA A 9 29.13 -0.99 -13.20
C ALA A 9 28.39 -2.26 -13.63
N LEU A 10 28.56 -3.36 -12.89
CA LEU A 10 27.86 -4.62 -13.14
C LEU A 10 26.33 -4.41 -13.10
N CYS A 11 25.80 -3.71 -12.10
CA CYS A 11 24.36 -3.45 -11.98
C CYS A 11 23.75 -2.57 -13.10
N ARG A 12 24.59 -1.95 -13.94
CA ARG A 12 24.14 -1.17 -15.11
C ARG A 12 24.12 -1.99 -16.40
N SER A 13 24.76 -3.15 -16.41
CA SER A 13 24.83 -4.02 -17.59
C SER A 13 23.43 -4.53 -17.97
N PRO A 14 23.04 -4.54 -19.26
CA PRO A 14 21.70 -4.96 -19.68
C PRO A 14 21.34 -6.40 -19.30
N LYS A 15 22.34 -7.28 -19.25
CA LYS A 15 22.26 -8.65 -18.77
C LYS A 15 23.63 -9.06 -18.26
N LEU A 16 23.69 -9.71 -17.11
CA LEU A 16 24.90 -10.32 -16.56
C LEU A 16 24.88 -11.84 -16.73
N THR A 17 26.08 -12.39 -16.83
CA THR A 17 26.37 -13.83 -16.71
C THR A 17 27.54 -14.00 -15.74
N GLU A 18 27.71 -15.19 -15.16
CA GLU A 18 28.85 -15.52 -14.30
C GLU A 18 30.19 -15.14 -14.95
N LYS A 19 30.42 -15.59 -16.19
CA LYS A 19 31.63 -15.27 -16.96
C LYS A 19 31.86 -13.77 -17.11
N GLN A 20 30.80 -12.98 -17.33
CA GLN A 20 30.94 -11.52 -17.45
C GLN A 20 31.32 -10.88 -16.12
N ILE A 21 30.80 -11.38 -15.00
CA ILE A 21 31.14 -10.90 -13.66
C ILE A 21 32.61 -11.20 -13.38
N GLU A 22 33.04 -12.45 -13.51
CA GLU A 22 34.43 -12.89 -13.31
C GLU A 22 35.42 -12.08 -14.16
N LEU A 23 35.13 -11.94 -15.46
CA LEU A 23 35.97 -11.17 -16.38
C LEU A 23 36.04 -9.68 -16.00
N THR A 24 34.98 -9.11 -15.43
CA THR A 24 34.97 -7.70 -15.02
C THR A 24 35.85 -7.48 -13.80
N PHE A 25 35.76 -8.35 -12.78
CA PHE A 25 36.62 -8.31 -11.59
C PHE A 25 38.09 -8.51 -11.97
N LYS A 26 38.39 -9.49 -12.82
CA LYS A 26 39.75 -9.77 -13.29
C LYS A 26 40.36 -8.59 -14.06
N LYS A 27 39.57 -7.90 -14.89
CA LYS A 27 40.04 -6.76 -15.71
C LYS A 27 40.19 -5.47 -14.92
N ARG A 28 39.29 -5.19 -13.96
CA ARG A 28 39.25 -3.90 -13.26
C ARG A 28 40.02 -3.90 -11.96
N ASP A 29 39.94 -5.00 -11.23
CA ASP A 29 40.43 -5.08 -9.86
C ASP A 29 41.52 -6.14 -9.69
N PHE A 30 41.92 -6.82 -10.79
CA PHE A 30 42.93 -7.88 -10.82
C PHE A 30 42.68 -8.98 -9.77
N SER A 31 41.40 -9.25 -9.50
CA SER A 31 40.96 -10.26 -8.54
C SER A 31 40.19 -11.37 -9.25
N ASP A 32 40.49 -12.61 -8.90
CA ASP A 32 39.60 -13.74 -9.17
C ASP A 32 38.51 -13.75 -8.07
N VAL A 33 37.28 -14.11 -8.45
CA VAL A 33 36.10 -14.12 -7.57
C VAL A 33 35.29 -15.38 -7.83
N GLU A 34 34.60 -15.88 -6.82
CA GLU A 34 33.69 -17.02 -6.97
C GLU A 34 32.26 -16.48 -7.18
N VAL A 35 31.62 -16.90 -8.27
CA VAL A 35 30.28 -16.45 -8.65
C VAL A 35 29.32 -17.63 -8.65
N SER A 36 28.20 -17.50 -7.94
CA SER A 36 27.13 -18.51 -7.94
C SER A 36 25.77 -17.86 -8.22
N ARG A 37 24.87 -18.60 -8.86
CA ARG A 37 23.51 -18.11 -9.12
C ARG A 37 22.68 -18.11 -7.86
N ASP A 38 21.80 -17.13 -7.77
CA ASP A 38 20.88 -16.96 -6.66
C ASP A 38 19.53 -16.44 -7.16
N SER A 39 18.44 -16.93 -6.58
CA SER A 39 17.07 -16.62 -7.00
C SER A 39 16.36 -15.61 -6.09
N LEU A 40 17.08 -14.91 -5.20
CA LEU A 40 16.53 -13.94 -4.25
C LEU A 40 15.59 -12.91 -4.92
N THR A 41 16.00 -12.32 -6.06
CA THR A 41 15.14 -11.46 -6.88
C THR A 41 14.67 -12.16 -8.16
N ARG A 42 14.32 -13.45 -8.10
CA ARG A 42 14.12 -14.37 -9.26
C ARG A 42 15.39 -14.75 -10.02
N ALA A 43 16.26 -13.78 -10.32
CA ALA A 43 17.53 -14.01 -11.02
C ALA A 43 18.61 -13.00 -10.59
N GLY A 44 19.68 -13.50 -9.98
CA GLY A 44 20.86 -12.75 -9.58
C GLY A 44 22.06 -13.66 -9.31
N PHE A 45 23.10 -13.06 -8.75
CA PHE A 45 24.38 -13.71 -8.49
C PHE A 45 24.93 -13.31 -7.12
N ASN A 46 25.39 -14.31 -6.39
CA ASN A 46 26.26 -14.14 -5.24
C ASN A 46 27.71 -14.08 -5.72
N ILE A 47 28.48 -13.13 -5.20
CA ILE A 47 29.89 -12.92 -5.54
C ILE A 47 30.68 -12.96 -4.24
N GLN A 48 31.45 -14.02 -4.04
CA GLN A 48 32.38 -14.14 -2.92
C GLN A 48 33.72 -13.52 -3.30
N THR A 49 34.20 -12.62 -2.45
CA THR A 49 35.49 -11.91 -2.60
C THR A 49 36.34 -12.05 -1.34
N ASP A 50 37.55 -11.48 -1.37
CA ASP A 50 38.43 -11.30 -0.21
C ASP A 50 37.87 -10.32 0.84
N GLU A 51 37.00 -9.38 0.46
CA GLU A 51 36.39 -8.41 1.39
C GLU A 51 35.06 -8.90 1.98
N GLY A 52 34.38 -9.86 1.34
CA GLY A 52 33.06 -10.30 1.77
C GLY A 52 32.17 -10.83 0.65
N LEU A 53 30.89 -10.94 0.97
CA LEU A 53 29.86 -11.51 0.10
C LEU A 53 28.97 -10.40 -0.49
N TYR A 54 28.86 -10.37 -1.81
CA TYR A 54 28.08 -9.36 -2.53
C TYR A 54 26.95 -9.98 -3.34
N TYR A 55 25.87 -9.20 -3.53
CA TYR A 55 24.76 -9.56 -4.41
C TYR A 55 24.69 -8.61 -5.60
N VAL A 56 24.45 -9.16 -6.80
CA VAL A 56 24.06 -8.40 -7.99
C VAL A 56 22.88 -9.07 -8.69
N THR A 57 22.03 -8.27 -9.33
CA THR A 57 20.89 -8.78 -10.12
C THR A 57 21.33 -9.15 -11.53
N GLU A 58 20.68 -10.15 -12.17
CA GLU A 58 20.99 -10.52 -13.57
C GLU A 58 20.71 -9.36 -14.53
N ARG A 59 19.69 -8.56 -14.21
CA ARG A 59 19.22 -7.42 -14.98
C ARG A 59 19.23 -6.16 -14.11
N PRO A 60 19.38 -4.96 -14.69
CA PRO A 60 19.31 -3.72 -13.93
C PRO A 60 17.95 -3.56 -13.23
N ILE A 61 17.93 -2.90 -12.07
CA ILE A 61 16.68 -2.61 -11.33
C ILE A 61 15.65 -1.92 -12.23
N SER A 62 16.09 -1.01 -13.11
CA SER A 62 15.20 -0.33 -14.06
C SER A 62 14.52 -1.27 -15.07
N TYR A 63 15.18 -2.38 -15.45
CA TYR A 63 14.56 -3.44 -16.25
C TYR A 63 13.55 -4.22 -15.42
N MET A 64 13.94 -4.60 -14.20
CA MET A 64 13.09 -5.34 -13.27
C MET A 64 11.79 -4.58 -12.97
N ASN A 65 11.90 -3.27 -12.64
CA ASN A 65 10.78 -2.37 -12.41
C ASN A 65 9.76 -2.33 -13.57
N LYS A 66 10.23 -2.47 -14.81
CA LYS A 66 9.41 -2.42 -16.02
C LYS A 66 8.79 -3.77 -16.40
N ARG A 67 9.45 -4.89 -16.07
CA ARG A 67 9.12 -6.21 -16.59
C ARG A 67 8.53 -7.14 -15.57
N TRP A 68 8.81 -6.94 -14.29
CA TRP A 68 8.34 -7.82 -13.22
C TRP A 68 7.20 -7.16 -12.46
N GLY A 69 6.20 -7.98 -12.13
CA GLY A 69 5.06 -7.57 -11.33
C GLY A 69 5.50 -7.16 -9.93
N ARG A 70 4.94 -6.04 -9.47
CA ARG A 70 5.12 -5.47 -8.14
C ARG A 70 3.79 -4.84 -7.72
N VAL A 71 3.50 -4.92 -6.44
CA VAL A 71 2.41 -4.18 -5.79
C VAL A 71 2.60 -2.68 -6.00
N THR A 72 3.85 -2.18 -5.94
CA THR A 72 4.20 -0.80 -6.29
C THR A 72 3.72 -0.42 -7.70
N SER A 73 3.97 -1.26 -8.70
CA SER A 73 3.58 -0.99 -10.09
C SER A 73 2.06 -1.11 -10.29
N LEU A 74 1.39 -1.99 -9.54
CA LEU A 74 -0.07 -2.04 -9.48
C LEU A 74 -0.66 -0.75 -8.88
N GLN A 75 -0.16 -0.31 -7.74
CA GLN A 75 -0.62 0.91 -7.09
C GLN A 75 -0.47 2.14 -7.99
N GLN A 76 0.64 2.25 -8.73
CA GLN A 76 0.85 3.33 -9.71
C GLN A 76 -0.26 3.39 -10.77
N ARG A 77 -0.74 2.22 -11.23
CA ARG A 77 -1.86 2.11 -12.18
C ARG A 77 -3.24 2.41 -11.56
N MET A 78 -3.32 2.44 -10.24
CA MET A 78 -4.55 2.70 -9.47
C MET A 78 -4.62 4.15 -8.93
N LEU A 79 -3.57 4.96 -9.10
CA LEU A 79 -3.51 6.32 -8.54
C LEU A 79 -4.65 7.22 -9.06
N SER A 80 -4.94 7.17 -10.36
CA SER A 80 -6.04 7.92 -10.97
C SER A 80 -7.40 7.51 -10.42
N LEU A 81 -7.57 6.26 -10.03
CA LEU A 81 -8.80 5.72 -9.42
C LEU A 81 -8.88 6.03 -7.91
N SER A 82 -7.78 6.51 -7.33
CA SER A 82 -7.62 6.81 -5.90
C SER A 82 -7.95 5.63 -4.99
N ILE A 83 -7.61 4.42 -5.42
CA ILE A 83 -7.81 3.18 -4.66
C ILE A 83 -6.46 2.75 -4.06
N PRO A 84 -6.35 2.57 -2.72
CA PRO A 84 -5.23 1.86 -2.12
C PRO A 84 -5.31 0.37 -2.50
N VAL A 85 -4.19 -0.29 -2.80
CA VAL A 85 -4.22 -1.71 -3.20
C VAL A 85 -4.92 -2.58 -2.13
N PRO A 86 -5.99 -3.32 -2.46
CA PRO A 86 -6.61 -4.23 -1.51
C PRO A 86 -5.69 -5.37 -1.09
N LEU A 87 -5.63 -5.63 0.21
CA LEU A 87 -4.77 -6.66 0.79
C LEU A 87 -5.50 -8.00 1.02
N PHE A 88 -6.80 -8.05 0.73
CA PHE A 88 -7.64 -9.25 0.87
C PHE A 88 -7.89 -9.99 -0.45
N LEU A 89 -7.54 -9.37 -1.58
CA LEU A 89 -7.70 -9.94 -2.92
C LEU A 89 -6.35 -10.43 -3.45
N GLY A 90 -6.37 -11.47 -4.28
CA GLY A 90 -5.15 -11.97 -4.92
C GLY A 90 -4.60 -10.98 -5.96
N GLU A 91 -3.27 -10.81 -6.01
CA GLU A 91 -2.64 -9.84 -6.94
C GLU A 91 -3.07 -10.06 -8.41
N GLY A 92 -3.15 -11.31 -8.86
CA GLY A 92 -3.55 -11.64 -10.24
C GLY A 92 -4.97 -11.17 -10.58
N GLU A 93 -5.90 -11.29 -9.64
CA GLU A 93 -7.28 -10.84 -9.78
C GLU A 93 -7.35 -9.31 -9.85
N ILE A 94 -6.69 -8.62 -8.91
CA ILE A 94 -6.65 -7.15 -8.89
C ILE A 94 -6.01 -6.61 -10.19
N VAL A 95 -4.91 -7.22 -10.65
CA VAL A 95 -4.24 -6.79 -11.88
C VAL A 95 -5.16 -6.92 -13.10
N SER A 96 -5.92 -8.01 -13.18
CA SER A 96 -6.91 -8.23 -14.25
C SER A 96 -8.02 -7.19 -14.20
N ASP A 97 -8.61 -6.98 -13.02
CA ASP A 97 -9.74 -6.08 -12.80
C ASP A 97 -9.39 -4.63 -13.07
N ILE A 98 -8.28 -4.15 -12.50
CA ILE A 98 -7.78 -2.79 -12.74
C ILE A 98 -7.39 -2.61 -14.22
N GLY A 99 -6.89 -3.66 -14.87
CA GLY A 99 -6.64 -3.68 -16.30
C GLY A 99 -7.91 -3.49 -17.14
N ARG A 100 -9.04 -4.07 -16.71
CA ARG A 100 -10.36 -3.90 -17.35
C ARG A 100 -10.94 -2.51 -17.06
N ILE A 101 -10.92 -2.07 -15.80
CA ILE A 101 -11.43 -0.78 -15.35
C ILE A 101 -10.75 0.37 -16.10
N ASN A 102 -9.42 0.36 -16.19
CA ASN A 102 -8.66 1.41 -16.89
C ASN A 102 -8.93 1.47 -18.40
N LYS A 103 -9.50 0.42 -19.00
CA LYS A 103 -9.87 0.37 -20.43
C LYS A 103 -11.35 0.66 -20.67
N SER A 104 -12.16 0.82 -19.62
CA SER A 104 -13.58 1.13 -19.75
C SER A 104 -13.79 2.59 -20.18
N ASP A 105 -14.98 2.89 -20.72
CA ASP A 105 -15.34 4.25 -21.14
C ASP A 105 -15.35 5.25 -19.98
N ASP A 106 -15.70 4.77 -18.78
CA ASP A 106 -15.68 5.54 -17.53
C ASP A 106 -14.96 4.73 -16.43
N PRO A 107 -13.62 4.87 -16.31
CA PRO A 107 -12.84 4.17 -15.31
C PRO A 107 -13.24 4.50 -13.87
N HIS A 108 -13.69 5.72 -13.59
CA HIS A 108 -14.06 6.12 -12.23
C HIS A 108 -15.35 5.42 -11.80
N LYS A 109 -16.38 5.45 -12.64
CA LYS A 109 -17.64 4.74 -12.36
C LYS A 109 -17.43 3.23 -12.26
N SER A 110 -16.61 2.65 -13.14
CA SER A 110 -16.27 1.23 -13.11
C SER A 110 -15.51 0.85 -11.84
N ALA A 111 -14.58 1.69 -11.40
CA ALA A 111 -13.87 1.55 -10.13
C ALA A 111 -14.83 1.61 -8.92
N SER A 112 -15.74 2.58 -8.89
CA SER A 112 -16.72 2.70 -7.81
C SER A 112 -17.62 1.47 -7.73
N LYS A 113 -18.10 0.96 -8.88
CA LYS A 113 -18.87 -0.29 -8.94
C LYS A 113 -18.08 -1.48 -8.40
N TRP A 114 -16.83 -1.63 -8.86
CA TRP A 114 -15.95 -2.71 -8.42
C TRP A 114 -15.69 -2.68 -6.91
N LEU A 115 -15.50 -1.49 -6.32
CA LEU A 115 -15.36 -1.36 -4.86
C LEU A 115 -16.60 -1.87 -4.13
N HIS A 116 -17.81 -1.51 -4.59
CA HIS A 116 -19.05 -1.99 -3.98
C HIS A 116 -19.25 -3.50 -4.12
N GLU A 117 -18.87 -4.08 -5.26
CA GLU A 117 -18.98 -5.52 -5.50
C GLU A 117 -18.01 -6.34 -4.63
N ASN A 118 -16.82 -5.80 -4.34
CA ASN A 118 -15.80 -6.51 -3.57
C ASN A 118 -15.89 -6.24 -2.05
N PHE A 119 -16.43 -5.10 -1.63
CA PHE A 119 -16.63 -4.79 -0.21
C PHE A 119 -18.02 -5.23 0.24
N THR A 120 -18.16 -6.55 0.43
CA THR A 120 -19.39 -7.10 1.00
C THR A 120 -19.48 -6.81 2.50
N PRO A 121 -20.67 -6.91 3.11
CA PRO A 121 -20.84 -6.79 4.56
C PRO A 121 -19.91 -7.70 5.37
N GLU A 122 -19.68 -8.92 4.88
CA GLU A 122 -18.77 -9.89 5.50
C GLU A 122 -17.31 -9.44 5.43
N VAL A 123 -16.90 -8.79 4.34
CA VAL A 123 -15.55 -8.21 4.22
C VAL A 123 -15.36 -7.08 5.25
N PHE A 124 -16.36 -6.20 5.42
CA PHE A 124 -16.32 -5.17 6.47
C PHE A 124 -16.27 -5.79 7.87
N ALA A 125 -17.11 -6.80 8.13
CA ALA A 125 -17.13 -7.52 9.41
C ALA A 125 -15.77 -8.15 9.73
N THR A 126 -15.16 -8.80 8.74
CA THR A 126 -13.83 -9.43 8.89
C THR A 126 -12.75 -8.39 9.20
N TYR A 127 -12.74 -7.25 8.50
CA TYR A 127 -11.79 -6.17 8.82
C TYR A 127 -12.00 -5.62 10.22
N PHE A 128 -13.25 -5.42 10.64
CA PHE A 128 -13.55 -4.95 11.98
C PHE A 128 -13.07 -5.94 13.05
N ASN A 129 -13.54 -7.19 12.98
CA ASN A 129 -13.26 -8.22 13.97
C ASN A 129 -11.77 -8.55 14.03
N LYS A 130 -11.14 -8.80 12.89
CA LYS A 130 -9.81 -9.41 12.85
C LYS A 130 -8.66 -8.39 12.74
N TYR A 131 -8.95 -7.14 12.40
CA TYR A 131 -7.91 -6.12 12.24
C TYR A 131 -8.16 -4.92 13.16
N PHE A 132 -9.26 -4.20 12.96
CA PHE A 132 -9.48 -2.92 13.64
C PHE A 132 -9.73 -3.09 15.15
N SER A 133 -10.44 -4.14 15.55
CA SER A 133 -10.78 -4.38 16.96
C SER A 133 -9.64 -4.99 17.79
N VAL A 134 -8.54 -5.39 17.16
CA VAL A 134 -7.36 -5.99 17.81
C VAL A 134 -6.08 -5.17 17.63
N SER A 135 -6.16 -4.08 16.86
CA SER A 135 -5.05 -3.18 16.56
C SER A 135 -4.75 -2.26 17.74
N ASP A 136 -3.49 -2.23 18.18
CA ASP A 136 -3.04 -1.29 19.20
C ASP A 136 -3.08 0.17 18.68
N SER A 137 -3.02 0.40 17.37
CA SER A 137 -3.12 1.76 16.79
C SER A 137 -4.55 2.26 16.63
N LEU A 138 -5.56 1.39 16.59
CA LEU A 138 -6.95 1.75 16.32
C LEU A 138 -7.95 1.33 17.41
N ILE A 139 -7.53 0.57 18.42
CA ILE A 139 -8.42 0.02 19.46
C ILE A 139 -9.26 1.10 20.15
N ASP A 140 -8.67 2.26 20.44
CA ASP A 140 -9.35 3.38 21.10
C ASP A 140 -10.45 4.01 20.23
N TYR A 141 -10.40 3.77 18.92
CA TYR A 141 -11.34 4.29 17.93
C TYR A 141 -12.29 3.22 17.39
N LYS A 142 -12.24 1.99 17.92
CA LYS A 142 -13.05 0.86 17.41
C LYS A 142 -14.54 1.17 17.36
N THR A 143 -15.07 1.90 18.34
CA THR A 143 -16.50 2.27 18.36
C THR A 143 -16.84 3.21 17.20
N ILE A 144 -16.00 4.21 16.93
CA ILE A 144 -16.20 5.12 15.79
C ILE A 144 -16.14 4.33 14.47
N ILE A 145 -15.21 3.37 14.37
CA ILE A 145 -15.09 2.53 13.18
C ILE A 145 -16.36 1.68 12.98
N LEU A 146 -16.86 1.06 14.05
CA LEU A 146 -18.10 0.28 14.01
C LEU A 146 -19.29 1.13 13.57
N GLU A 147 -19.50 2.27 14.22
CA GLU A 147 -20.58 3.21 13.89
C GLU A 147 -20.47 3.73 12.45
N ALA A 148 -19.26 3.94 11.95
CA ALA A 148 -19.04 4.34 10.56
C ALA A 148 -19.43 3.22 9.57
N ILE A 149 -19.10 1.96 9.87
CA ILE A 149 -19.52 0.79 9.08
C ILE A 149 -21.04 0.65 9.10
N GLU A 150 -21.69 0.81 10.25
CA GLU A 150 -23.15 0.79 10.36
C GLU A 150 -23.78 1.94 9.57
N ALA A 151 -23.28 3.16 9.73
CA ALA A 151 -23.74 4.34 9.00
C ALA A 151 -23.66 4.14 7.48
N TYR A 152 -22.58 3.52 7.00
CA TYR A 152 -22.44 3.18 5.58
C TYR A 152 -23.55 2.23 5.11
N HIS A 153 -23.80 1.16 5.85
CA HIS A 153 -24.86 0.19 5.54
C HIS A 153 -26.27 0.76 5.74
N MET A 154 -26.43 1.86 6.48
CA MET A 154 -27.70 2.61 6.59
C MET A 154 -27.90 3.67 5.48
N GLY A 155 -26.89 3.90 4.64
CA GLY A 155 -26.94 4.89 3.56
C GLY A 155 -26.69 6.32 4.04
N LEU A 156 -25.90 6.46 5.10
CA LEU A 156 -25.45 7.72 5.68
C LEU A 156 -24.01 8.03 5.23
N ASP A 157 -23.77 8.01 3.92
CA ASP A 157 -22.42 8.06 3.30
C ASP A 157 -21.55 9.20 3.84
N HIS A 158 -22.13 10.40 3.98
CA HIS A 158 -21.42 11.58 4.50
C HIS A 158 -20.87 11.34 5.92
N ILE A 159 -21.70 10.76 6.80
CA ILE A 159 -21.33 10.50 8.20
C ILE A 159 -20.30 9.39 8.28
N ALA A 160 -20.53 8.30 7.53
CA ALA A 160 -19.61 7.17 7.47
C ALA A 160 -18.21 7.59 7.01
N ILE A 161 -18.13 8.42 5.96
CA ILE A 161 -16.85 8.87 5.40
C ILE A 161 -16.19 9.89 6.33
N MET A 162 -16.92 10.91 6.79
CA MET A 162 -16.35 11.97 7.63
C MET A 162 -15.86 11.46 8.99
N SER A 163 -16.53 10.48 9.58
CA SER A 163 -16.14 9.91 10.89
C SER A 163 -14.83 9.13 10.81
N LEU A 164 -14.51 8.48 9.68
CA LEU A 164 -13.28 7.70 9.53
C LEU A 164 -12.04 8.55 9.24
N PHE A 165 -12.16 9.78 8.73
CA PHE A 165 -10.97 10.62 8.48
C PHE A 165 -10.19 10.96 9.76
N PRO A 166 -10.82 11.44 10.84
CA PRO A 166 -10.16 11.63 12.13
C PRO A 166 -9.52 10.34 12.67
N VAL A 167 -10.20 9.19 12.52
CA VAL A 167 -9.67 7.89 12.94
C VAL A 167 -8.42 7.52 12.13
N PHE A 168 -8.44 7.72 10.82
CA PHE A 168 -7.29 7.50 9.95
C PHE A 168 -6.11 8.38 10.35
N GLU A 169 -6.33 9.68 10.58
CA GLU A 169 -5.29 10.62 11.05
C GLU A 169 -4.69 10.20 12.40
N ALA A 170 -5.53 9.72 13.31
CA ALA A 170 -5.10 9.24 14.61
C ALA A 170 -4.31 7.92 14.50
N GLY A 171 -4.75 6.99 13.66
CA GLY A 171 -4.02 5.75 13.35
C GLY A 171 -2.66 6.01 12.73
N LEU A 172 -2.55 6.97 11.80
CA LEU A 172 -1.27 7.40 11.23
C LEU A 172 -0.32 7.92 12.32
N ARG A 173 -0.83 8.73 13.26
CA ARG A 173 -0.04 9.26 14.37
C ARG A 173 0.42 8.15 15.31
N ASN A 174 -0.44 7.20 15.61
CA ASN A 174 -0.11 6.07 16.47
C ASN A 174 1.00 5.21 15.84
N VAL A 175 0.88 4.84 14.57
CA VAL A 175 1.93 4.12 13.82
C VAL A 175 3.23 4.95 13.70
N GLN A 176 3.11 6.26 13.49
CA GLN A 176 4.26 7.16 13.44
C GLN A 176 5.10 7.08 14.74
N VAL A 177 4.43 7.04 15.89
CA VAL A 177 5.09 6.95 17.20
C VAL A 177 5.60 5.54 17.48
N SER A 178 4.74 4.53 17.38
CA SER A 178 5.04 3.16 17.84
C SER A 178 5.94 2.37 16.90
N ILE A 179 5.93 2.68 15.59
CA ILE A 179 6.59 1.87 14.56
C ILE A 179 7.67 2.65 13.84
N LEU A 180 7.33 3.87 13.41
CA LEU A 180 8.27 4.71 12.66
C LEU A 180 9.27 5.45 13.56
N ASN A 181 9.12 5.31 14.90
CA ASN A 181 9.97 5.93 15.93
C ASN A 181 10.13 7.45 15.72
N GLN A 182 9.03 8.12 15.36
CA GLN A 182 8.97 9.56 15.21
C GLN A 182 8.23 10.21 16.39
N GLY A 183 8.43 11.51 16.59
CA GLY A 183 7.81 12.23 17.71
C GLY A 183 6.28 12.27 17.65
N VAL A 184 5.64 12.57 18.79
CA VAL A 184 4.18 12.60 19.03
C VAL A 184 3.46 13.77 18.31
N ASN A 185 4.20 14.56 17.52
CA ASN A 185 3.68 15.72 16.83
C ASN A 185 2.69 15.32 15.71
N ASN A 186 1.93 16.31 15.21
CA ASN A 186 1.02 16.13 14.09
C ASN A 186 1.70 15.43 12.90
N VAL A 187 0.94 14.55 12.23
CA VAL A 187 1.39 13.84 11.03
C VAL A 187 1.58 14.87 9.91
N SER A 188 2.83 15.08 9.51
CA SER A 188 3.14 15.83 8.29
C SER A 188 3.35 14.85 7.14
N ALA A 189 2.86 15.18 5.95
CA ALA A 189 3.01 14.33 4.77
C ALA A 189 4.48 13.92 4.55
N VAL A 190 5.38 14.92 4.62
CA VAL A 190 6.82 14.73 4.42
C VAL A 190 7.44 13.86 5.52
N GLY A 191 7.07 14.09 6.79
CA GLY A 191 7.59 13.33 7.92
C GLY A 191 7.16 11.86 7.86
N PHE A 192 5.87 11.62 7.59
CA PHE A 192 5.33 10.27 7.48
C PHE A 192 5.91 9.50 6.29
N GLU A 193 6.00 10.13 5.10
CA GLU A 193 6.63 9.51 3.93
C GLU A 193 8.10 9.14 4.23
N LYS A 194 8.85 10.03 4.88
CA LYS A 194 10.23 9.75 5.31
C LYS A 194 10.29 8.57 6.29
N GLY A 195 9.32 8.46 7.20
CA GLY A 195 9.19 7.34 8.13
C GLY A 195 8.99 6.02 7.39
N LEU A 196 8.08 5.99 6.41
CA LEU A 196 7.85 4.80 5.56
C LEU A 196 9.10 4.41 4.78
N LYS A 197 9.84 5.37 4.20
CA LYS A 197 11.13 5.10 3.54
C LYS A 197 12.11 4.42 4.49
N GLN A 198 12.24 4.95 5.70
CA GLN A 198 13.17 4.40 6.68
C GLN A 198 12.74 3.01 7.15
N LEU A 199 11.43 2.78 7.30
CA LEU A 199 10.87 1.46 7.61
C LEU A 199 11.23 0.45 6.52
N ILE A 200 11.01 0.78 5.24
CA ILE A 200 11.37 -0.08 4.10
C ILE A 200 12.87 -0.40 4.11
N LEU A 201 13.73 0.62 4.27
CA LEU A 201 15.18 0.43 4.30
C LEU A 201 15.59 -0.46 5.47
N ASN A 202 15.10 -0.19 6.68
CA ASN A 202 15.45 -0.97 7.87
C ASN A 202 14.97 -2.43 7.75
N HIS A 203 13.73 -2.62 7.31
CA HIS A 203 13.13 -3.95 7.19
C HIS A 203 13.77 -4.75 6.05
N GLY A 204 13.96 -4.15 4.87
CA GLY A 204 14.62 -4.80 3.73
C GLY A 204 16.10 -5.10 3.96
N ARG A 205 16.85 -4.20 4.60
CA ARG A 205 18.28 -4.43 4.92
C ARG A 205 18.50 -5.59 5.87
N LYS A 206 17.55 -5.90 6.77
CA LYS A 206 17.63 -7.11 7.61
C LYS A 206 17.68 -8.38 6.78
N GLN A 207 16.91 -8.48 5.69
CA GLN A 207 16.96 -9.62 4.78
C GLN A 207 18.24 -9.68 3.94
N MET A 208 18.87 -8.52 3.73
CA MET A 208 20.15 -8.39 3.03
C MET A 208 21.37 -8.47 3.97
N SER A 209 21.18 -8.78 5.26
CA SER A 209 22.23 -8.68 6.28
C SER A 209 23.45 -9.57 6.03
N LYS A 210 23.28 -10.70 5.32
CA LYS A 210 24.38 -11.58 4.90
C LYS A 210 25.28 -10.98 3.80
N TYR A 211 24.84 -9.89 3.15
CA TYR A 211 25.58 -9.25 2.07
C TYR A 211 26.21 -7.94 2.55
N ASP A 212 27.53 -7.87 2.41
CA ASP A 212 28.31 -6.66 2.66
C ASP A 212 27.91 -5.55 1.67
N TRP A 213 27.45 -5.93 0.48
CA TRP A 213 26.94 -5.02 -0.54
C TRP A 213 25.83 -5.62 -1.40
N HIS A 214 24.86 -4.79 -1.77
CA HIS A 214 23.76 -5.12 -2.67
C HIS A 214 23.33 -3.89 -3.49
N PRO A 215 22.56 -4.07 -4.57
CA PRO A 215 22.13 -2.96 -5.41
C PRO A 215 21.41 -1.86 -4.60
N GLY A 216 21.81 -0.61 -4.84
CA GLY A 216 21.30 0.57 -4.13
C GLY A 216 22.01 0.92 -2.82
N LYS A 217 22.68 -0.02 -2.13
CA LYS A 217 23.39 0.23 -0.86
C LYS A 217 24.55 1.21 -1.04
N GLY A 218 24.45 2.39 -0.43
CA GLY A 218 25.48 3.45 -0.51
C GLY A 218 25.37 4.38 -1.73
N TYR A 219 24.19 4.49 -2.35
CA TYR A 219 23.96 5.30 -3.55
C TYR A 219 22.87 6.34 -3.33
N ASN A 220 21.63 5.88 -3.48
CA ASN A 220 20.41 6.64 -3.54
C ASN A 220 19.34 5.74 -2.91
N SER A 221 18.70 6.25 -1.85
CA SER A 221 17.69 5.51 -1.11
C SER A 221 16.51 5.04 -1.96
N GLU A 222 16.13 5.78 -3.01
CA GLU A 222 15.03 5.37 -3.90
C GLU A 222 15.43 4.16 -4.75
N VAL A 223 16.67 4.10 -5.24
CA VAL A 223 17.17 2.93 -6.00
C VAL A 223 17.28 1.71 -5.09
N GLU A 224 17.70 1.92 -3.84
CA GLU A 224 17.73 0.86 -2.83
C GLU A 224 16.32 0.37 -2.48
N ILE A 225 15.36 1.27 -2.28
CA ILE A 225 13.95 0.92 -2.06
C ILE A 225 13.43 0.11 -3.24
N ASP A 226 13.64 0.57 -4.48
CA ASP A 226 13.23 -0.16 -5.68
C ASP A 226 13.78 -1.59 -5.69
N PHE A 227 15.08 -1.76 -5.39
CA PHE A 227 15.67 -3.09 -5.26
C PHE A 227 15.00 -3.91 -4.15
N LEU A 228 14.84 -3.34 -2.96
CA LEU A 228 14.25 -4.04 -1.81
C LEU A 228 12.79 -4.46 -2.04
N THR A 229 12.03 -3.73 -2.87
CA THR A 229 10.67 -4.18 -3.26
C THR A 229 10.67 -5.45 -4.11
N HIS A 230 11.76 -5.76 -4.82
CA HIS A 230 11.90 -7.04 -5.55
C HIS A 230 12.37 -8.19 -4.66
N VAL A 231 13.00 -7.89 -3.53
CA VAL A 231 13.49 -8.87 -2.56
C VAL A 231 12.41 -9.23 -1.55
N ASN A 232 11.65 -8.23 -1.11
CA ASN A 232 10.74 -8.36 0.01
C ASN A 232 9.33 -7.84 -0.36
N PRO A 233 8.32 -8.74 -0.45
CA PRO A 233 6.93 -8.35 -0.71
C PRO A 233 6.36 -7.36 0.30
N GLN A 234 6.80 -7.43 1.56
CA GLN A 234 6.35 -6.50 2.61
C GLN A 234 6.85 -5.07 2.34
N CYS A 235 8.10 -4.94 1.91
CA CYS A 235 8.65 -3.66 1.46
C CYS A 235 7.87 -3.11 0.25
N ASP A 236 7.43 -3.98 -0.65
CA ASP A 236 6.65 -3.60 -1.83
C ASP A 236 5.26 -3.06 -1.46
N VAL A 237 4.55 -3.70 -0.53
CA VAL A 237 3.26 -3.21 0.00
C VAL A 237 3.42 -1.88 0.72
N ILE A 238 4.43 -1.72 1.57
CA ILE A 238 4.70 -0.44 2.26
C ILE A 238 5.03 0.67 1.25
N ASN A 239 5.80 0.35 0.21
CA ASN A 239 6.13 1.32 -0.83
C ASN A 239 4.93 1.69 -1.70
N ALA A 240 4.04 0.74 -1.99
CA ALA A 240 2.76 1.03 -2.63
C ALA A 240 1.95 2.04 -1.79
N PHE A 241 1.78 1.77 -0.48
CA PHE A 241 1.09 2.71 0.40
C PHE A 241 1.77 4.08 0.44
N ARG A 242 3.10 4.13 0.51
CA ARG A 242 3.88 5.39 0.48
C ARG A 242 3.53 6.23 -0.74
N ILE A 243 3.43 5.62 -1.92
CA ILE A 243 3.10 6.30 -3.17
C ILE A 243 1.65 6.79 -3.15
N PHE A 244 0.71 5.94 -2.73
CA PHE A 244 -0.70 6.31 -2.61
C PHE A 244 -0.90 7.48 -1.63
N PHE A 245 -0.30 7.38 -0.45
CA PHE A 245 -0.34 8.40 0.60
C PHE A 245 0.10 9.77 0.05
N SER A 246 1.26 9.82 -0.59
CA SER A 246 1.87 11.08 -1.05
C SER A 246 1.21 11.66 -2.30
N LEU A 247 0.74 10.82 -3.23
CA LEU A 247 0.23 11.25 -4.53
C LEU A 247 -1.30 11.36 -4.61
N VAL A 248 -2.02 10.83 -3.63
CA VAL A 248 -3.49 10.90 -3.57
C VAL A 248 -3.94 11.60 -2.28
N LEU A 249 -3.77 10.95 -1.13
CA LEU A 249 -4.36 11.41 0.13
C LEU A 249 -3.80 12.75 0.61
N TYR A 250 -2.47 12.91 0.56
CA TYR A 250 -1.76 14.10 1.03
C TYR A 250 -1.17 14.94 -0.11
N LYS A 251 -1.66 14.73 -1.34
CA LYS A 251 -1.25 15.55 -2.48
C LYS A 251 -1.51 17.04 -2.17
N PRO A 252 -0.51 17.93 -2.29
CA PRO A 252 -0.69 19.36 -2.01
C PRO A 252 -1.73 20.02 -2.91
N SER A 253 -2.57 20.87 -2.33
CA SER A 253 -3.73 21.47 -3.01
C SER A 253 -3.39 22.47 -4.11
N ARG A 254 -2.12 22.91 -4.19
CA ARG A 254 -1.60 23.82 -5.22
C ARG A 254 -1.03 23.09 -6.44
N ALA A 255 -0.97 21.76 -6.41
CA ALA A 255 -0.39 20.94 -7.46
C ALA A 255 -1.47 20.48 -8.46
N ASP A 256 -1.69 21.34 -9.46
CA ASP A 256 -2.51 21.13 -10.66
C ASP A 256 -4.01 20.91 -10.39
N GLY A 257 -4.86 21.76 -10.97
CA GLY A 257 -6.30 21.90 -10.71
C GLY A 257 -7.23 20.70 -10.96
N LYS A 258 -6.70 19.47 -10.96
CA LYS A 258 -7.42 18.19 -10.92
C LYS A 258 -6.96 17.40 -9.70
N ILE A 259 -7.52 17.72 -8.54
CA ILE A 259 -7.36 16.92 -7.32
C ILE A 259 -8.63 16.07 -7.21
N ASN A 260 -8.46 14.75 -7.11
CA ASN A 260 -9.58 13.83 -6.92
C ASN A 260 -10.25 14.09 -5.56
N GLY A 261 -11.56 13.90 -5.43
CA GLY A 261 -12.30 14.18 -4.20
C GLY A 261 -11.81 13.40 -2.99
N PHE A 262 -11.18 12.24 -3.21
CA PHE A 262 -10.53 11.43 -2.18
C PHE A 262 -9.15 11.97 -1.74
N ASN A 263 -9.12 13.24 -1.32
CA ASN A 263 -7.94 13.93 -0.79
C ASN A 263 -8.25 14.47 0.61
N ARG A 264 -7.32 14.28 1.56
CA ARG A 264 -7.50 14.67 2.97
C ARG A 264 -7.86 16.15 3.12
N HIS A 265 -7.17 17.04 2.43
CA HIS A 265 -7.41 18.48 2.56
C HIS A 265 -8.79 18.86 2.02
N LEU A 266 -9.19 18.31 0.87
CA LEU A 266 -10.50 18.60 0.30
C LEU A 266 -11.64 18.11 1.21
N ILE A 267 -11.51 16.89 1.75
CA ILE A 267 -12.55 16.27 2.59
C ILE A 267 -12.65 16.96 3.95
N MET A 268 -11.51 17.16 4.63
CA MET A 268 -11.50 17.77 5.97
C MET A 268 -11.98 19.22 5.99
N HIS A 269 -11.90 19.94 4.87
CA HIS A 269 -12.36 21.33 4.75
C HIS A 269 -13.67 21.47 3.99
N LEU A 270 -14.33 20.36 3.62
CA LEU A 270 -15.59 20.35 2.85
C LEU A 270 -15.53 21.27 1.62
N LEU A 271 -14.37 21.32 0.97
CA LEU A 271 -14.20 22.09 -0.27
C LEU A 271 -15.00 21.40 -1.38
N LYS A 272 -15.54 22.15 -2.35
CA LYS A 272 -16.40 21.62 -3.43
C LYS A 272 -15.77 20.38 -4.09
N ASN A 273 -16.25 19.19 -3.71
CA ASN A 273 -15.78 17.90 -4.15
C ASN A 273 -16.91 16.85 -4.08
N ASP A 274 -16.63 15.65 -4.57
CA ASP A 274 -17.47 14.44 -4.56
C ASP A 274 -17.10 13.50 -3.40
N PHE A 275 -16.72 14.05 -2.24
CA PHE A 275 -16.29 13.23 -1.10
C PHE A 275 -17.35 12.24 -0.63
N ASN A 276 -18.62 12.59 -0.83
CA ASN A 276 -19.79 11.83 -0.45
C ASN A 276 -20.11 10.68 -1.42
N ASP A 277 -19.31 10.46 -2.48
CA ASP A 277 -19.42 9.24 -3.27
C ASP A 277 -19.31 8.01 -2.33
N PRO A 278 -20.33 7.13 -2.29
CA PRO A 278 -20.36 5.97 -1.39
C PRO A 278 -19.12 5.07 -1.50
N SER A 279 -18.47 5.04 -2.67
CA SER A 279 -17.26 4.24 -2.88
C SER A 279 -16.02 4.81 -2.18
N ASN A 280 -16.06 6.06 -1.70
CA ASN A 280 -15.00 6.63 -0.86
C ASN A 280 -14.94 5.99 0.53
N PHE A 281 -16.04 5.39 1.02
CA PHE A 281 -16.01 4.65 2.27
C PHE A 281 -15.13 3.38 2.19
N PRO A 282 -15.31 2.48 1.20
CA PRO A 282 -14.34 1.42 0.92
C PRO A 282 -12.90 1.92 0.73
N ARG A 283 -12.69 3.07 0.06
CA ARG A 283 -11.33 3.63 -0.12
C ARG A 283 -10.65 4.01 1.21
N ILE A 284 -11.38 4.60 2.16
CA ILE A 284 -10.79 4.93 3.46
C ILE A 284 -10.61 3.70 4.34
N VAL A 285 -11.52 2.73 4.26
CA VAL A 285 -11.34 1.43 4.91
C VAL A 285 -10.06 0.75 4.39
N LEU A 286 -9.86 0.71 3.07
CA LEU A 286 -8.61 0.23 2.46
C LEU A 286 -7.38 1.03 2.91
N ALA A 287 -7.50 2.33 3.14
CA ALA A 287 -6.38 3.12 3.67
C ALA A 287 -6.04 2.72 5.11
N LEU A 288 -7.05 2.44 5.95
CA LEU A 288 -6.87 1.91 7.30
C LEU A 288 -6.20 0.53 7.28
N THR A 289 -6.52 -0.35 6.32
CA THR A 289 -5.88 -1.68 6.25
C THR A 289 -4.36 -1.60 6.03
N HIS A 290 -3.86 -0.55 5.39
CA HIS A 290 -2.41 -0.35 5.23
C HIS A 290 -1.74 0.11 6.54
N ILE A 291 -2.46 0.84 7.40
CA ILE A 291 -2.01 1.12 8.76
C ILE A 291 -1.89 -0.22 9.52
N MET A 292 -2.88 -1.11 9.37
CA MET A 292 -2.86 -2.45 9.99
C MET A 292 -1.73 -3.31 9.46
N PHE A 293 -1.44 -3.25 8.16
CA PHE A 293 -0.30 -3.96 7.58
C PHE A 293 1.04 -3.47 8.12
N ILE A 294 1.20 -2.16 8.30
CA ILE A 294 2.42 -1.61 8.92
C ILE A 294 2.51 -2.04 10.39
N GLU A 295 1.37 -2.09 11.09
CA GLU A 295 1.29 -2.55 12.48
C GLU A 295 1.64 -4.03 12.66
N SER A 296 1.15 -4.90 11.78
CA SER A 296 1.40 -6.34 11.86
C SER A 296 2.88 -6.72 11.73
N LEU A 297 3.74 -5.81 11.27
CA LEU A 297 5.20 -5.99 11.31
C LEU A 297 5.77 -6.09 12.73
N ARG A 298 5.02 -5.62 13.75
CA ARG A 298 5.42 -5.64 15.16
C ARG A 298 4.31 -6.11 16.12
N ASN A 299 3.06 -6.23 15.66
CA ASN A 299 1.94 -6.70 16.45
C ASN A 299 1.39 -8.02 15.90
N GLU A 300 1.63 -9.11 16.64
CA GLU A 300 1.18 -10.45 16.26
C GLU A 300 -0.35 -10.64 16.37
N LYS A 301 -1.06 -9.74 17.06
CA LYS A 301 -2.53 -9.80 17.14
C LYS A 301 -3.20 -9.45 15.81
N VAL A 302 -2.55 -8.62 15.00
CA VAL A 302 -3.07 -8.19 13.69
C VAL A 302 -2.60 -9.18 12.63
N PRO A 303 -3.51 -9.88 11.93
CA PRO A 303 -3.14 -10.86 10.91
C PRO A 303 -2.29 -10.23 9.81
N PHE A 304 -1.22 -10.91 9.44
CA PHE A 304 -0.35 -10.48 8.34
C PHE A 304 -0.99 -10.73 6.97
N PHE A 305 -1.66 -11.86 6.82
CA PHE A 305 -2.39 -12.25 5.62
C PHE A 305 -3.89 -12.20 5.88
N TRP A 306 -4.68 -12.16 4.81
CA TRP A 306 -6.13 -12.30 4.89
C TRP A 306 -6.49 -13.64 5.52
N PRO A 307 -7.13 -13.66 6.71
CA PRO A 307 -7.43 -14.89 7.43
C PRO A 307 -8.67 -15.61 6.88
N GLY A 308 -9.35 -15.05 5.88
CA GLY A 308 -10.65 -15.51 5.43
C GLY A 308 -11.79 -15.04 6.34
N ILE A 309 -13.01 -15.36 5.91
CA ILE A 309 -14.27 -15.02 6.59
C ILE A 309 -14.71 -16.25 7.39
N ASP A 310 -15.02 -16.08 8.67
CA ASP A 310 -15.53 -17.16 9.54
C ASP A 310 -16.98 -16.93 9.99
N GLU A 311 -17.51 -17.83 10.82
CA GLU A 311 -18.90 -17.77 11.30
C GLU A 311 -19.24 -16.48 12.06
N VAL A 312 -18.29 -15.93 12.82
CA VAL A 312 -18.49 -14.67 13.58
C VAL A 312 -18.58 -13.49 12.61
N ASP A 313 -17.74 -13.48 11.58
CA ASP A 313 -17.80 -12.48 10.51
C ASP A 313 -19.09 -12.59 9.69
N MET A 314 -19.56 -13.81 9.45
CA MET A 314 -20.82 -14.08 8.74
C MET A 314 -22.04 -13.60 9.55
N GLU A 315 -22.05 -13.82 10.87
CA GLU A 315 -23.12 -13.33 11.75
C GLU A 315 -23.18 -11.80 11.75
N PHE A 316 -22.02 -11.16 11.94
CA PHE A 316 -21.94 -9.70 11.92
C PHE A 316 -22.25 -9.12 10.54
N GLY A 317 -21.79 -9.75 9.45
CA GLY A 317 -22.17 -9.42 8.08
C GLY A 317 -23.68 -9.53 7.85
N GLY A 318 -24.33 -10.54 8.47
CA GLY A 318 -25.79 -10.69 8.47
C GLY A 318 -26.51 -9.54 9.18
N TYR A 319 -25.97 -9.03 10.28
CA TYR A 319 -26.49 -7.82 10.94
C TYR A 319 -26.37 -6.59 10.01
N LEU A 320 -25.21 -6.38 9.39
CA LEU A 320 -24.98 -5.27 8.45
C LEU A 320 -25.91 -5.35 7.23
N ARG A 321 -26.18 -6.55 6.69
CA ARG A 321 -27.16 -6.75 5.62
C ARG A 321 -28.57 -6.31 6.02
N LYS A 322 -29.00 -6.61 7.24
CA LYS A 322 -30.31 -6.15 7.75
C LYS A 322 -30.40 -4.62 7.80
N LEU A 323 -29.32 -3.92 8.15
CA LEU A 323 -29.29 -2.46 8.11
C LEU A 323 -29.52 -1.94 6.68
N THR A 324 -28.87 -2.56 5.69
CA THR A 324 -29.07 -2.23 4.28
C THR A 324 -30.51 -2.48 3.85
N ASP A 325 -31.06 -3.66 4.13
CA ASP A 325 -32.39 -4.04 3.63
C ASP A 325 -33.50 -3.17 4.24
N VAL A 326 -33.41 -2.87 5.54
CA VAL A 326 -34.45 -2.16 6.28
C VAL A 326 -34.30 -0.65 6.18
N VAL A 327 -33.09 -0.13 6.43
CA VAL A 327 -32.86 1.30 6.61
C VAL A 327 -32.43 1.95 5.30
N PHE A 328 -31.40 1.42 4.65
CA PHE A 328 -30.83 2.04 3.44
C PHE A 328 -31.87 2.21 2.34
N ILE A 329 -32.59 1.13 1.99
CA ILE A 329 -33.57 1.14 0.90
C ILE A 329 -34.69 2.15 1.20
N SER A 330 -35.21 2.13 2.43
CA SER A 330 -36.27 3.04 2.87
C SER A 330 -35.80 4.50 2.85
N ARG A 331 -34.58 4.75 3.30
CA ARG A 331 -33.98 6.08 3.36
C ARG A 331 -33.70 6.65 1.96
N ARG A 332 -33.20 5.83 1.04
CA ARG A 332 -32.92 6.28 -0.34
C ARG A 332 -34.20 6.73 -1.03
N LYS A 333 -35.29 5.96 -0.89
CA LYS A 333 -36.63 6.35 -1.36
C LYS A 333 -37.09 7.69 -0.77
N LEU A 334 -36.83 7.93 0.52
CA LEU A 334 -37.17 9.20 1.17
C LEU A 334 -36.35 10.36 0.57
N LEU A 335 -35.04 10.21 0.40
CA LEU A 335 -34.21 11.24 -0.22
C LEU A 335 -34.62 11.55 -1.66
N ASP A 336 -34.87 10.52 -2.47
CA ASP A 336 -35.29 10.66 -3.87
C ASP A 336 -36.61 11.47 -3.94
N SER A 337 -37.50 11.25 -2.96
CA SER A 337 -38.76 12.00 -2.82
C SER A 337 -38.58 13.47 -2.42
N LEU A 338 -37.47 13.81 -1.74
CA LEU A 338 -37.13 15.18 -1.37
C LEU A 338 -36.49 15.92 -2.55
N THR A 339 -35.68 15.24 -3.36
CA THR A 339 -35.09 15.83 -4.58
C THR A 339 -36.09 16.03 -5.71
N THR A 340 -37.16 15.22 -5.76
CA THR A 340 -38.27 15.41 -6.73
C THR A 340 -39.30 16.45 -6.29
N ARG A 341 -39.17 17.01 -5.07
CA ARG A 341 -40.03 18.09 -4.53
C ARG A 341 -39.31 19.43 -4.35
N ALA A 342 -38.11 19.59 -4.90
CA ALA A 342 -37.45 20.90 -4.96
C ALA A 342 -37.91 21.62 -6.25
N TYR A 343 -38.64 22.72 -6.05
CA TYR A 343 -39.18 23.71 -6.99
C TYR A 343 -38.59 23.77 -8.40
#